data_AF-A0A258RZK0-F1
#
_entry.id   AF-A0A258RZK0-F1
#
_cell.length_a   1.000
_cell.length_b   1.000
_cell.length_c   1.000
_cell.angle_alpha   90.00
_cell.angle_beta   90.00
_cell.angle_gamma   90.00
#
_symmetry.space_group_name_H-M   'P 1'
#
loop_
_entity.id
_entity.type
_entity.pdbx_description
1 polymer ?
#
loop_
_entity_poly.entity_id
_entity_poly.type
_entity_poly.pdbx_seq_one_letter_code
_entity_poly.pdbx_strand_id
1 'polypeptide(L)' 'MSINDVRKSRGRPAIGSTPITVRIVPEQLAALDRWREAQAPVPTRPEAVRRLIEIALQESAV' A
#
# COMPACT_ATOMS: atom_id res chain seq x y z
N MET A 1 5.74 21.91 -16.17
CA MET A 1 4.42 21.90 -15.51
C MET A 1 4.35 20.67 -14.62
N SER A 2 4.61 20.80 -13.32
CA SER A 2 4.55 19.68 -12.38
C SER A 2 3.09 19.48 -11.97
N ILE A 3 2.57 18.26 -12.10
CA ILE A 3 1.22 17.95 -11.62
C ILE A 3 1.26 18.01 -10.09
N ASN A 4 0.44 18.87 -9.49
CA ASN A 4 0.29 18.95 -8.04
C ASN A 4 -0.17 17.58 -7.53
N ASP A 5 0.54 17.07 -6.53
CA ASP A 5 0.55 15.68 -6.07
C ASP A 5 -0.83 14.99 -5.98
N VAL A 6 -1.91 15.73 -5.68
CA VAL A 6 -3.30 15.30 -5.87
C VAL A 6 -4.22 16.51 -6.07
N ARG A 7 -5.05 16.52 -7.13
CA ARG A 7 -6.48 16.90 -7.03
C ARG A 7 -7.31 16.56 -8.29
N LYS A 8 -8.33 15.71 -8.13
CA LYS A 8 -9.70 15.95 -8.61
C LYS A 8 -10.70 15.07 -7.85
N SER A 9 -11.70 15.72 -7.25
CA SER A 9 -12.75 15.15 -6.41
C SER A 9 -13.84 14.55 -7.29
N ARG A 10 -13.87 13.22 -7.41
CA ARG A 10 -15.07 12.40 -7.70
C ARG A 10 -14.84 11.00 -7.11
N GLY A 11 -15.18 10.80 -5.84
CA GLY A 11 -15.00 9.51 -5.18
C GLY A 11 -15.45 9.52 -3.71
N ARG A 12 -15.46 8.32 -3.12
CA ARG A 12 -15.88 8.02 -1.73
C ARG A 12 -15.30 9.03 -0.72
N PRO A 13 -16.09 9.47 0.28
CA PRO A 13 -15.64 10.43 1.30
C PRO A 13 -14.28 10.06 1.90
N ALA A 14 -13.49 11.08 2.20
CA ALA A 14 -12.15 10.93 2.74
C ALA A 14 -12.21 10.21 4.10
N ILE A 15 -11.50 9.08 4.20
CA ILE A 15 -11.39 8.27 5.43
C ILE A 15 -10.20 8.70 6.32
N GLY A 16 -9.73 9.95 6.19
CA GLY A 16 -8.60 10.47 6.96
C GLY A 16 -7.24 9.85 6.61
N SER A 17 -7.06 9.35 5.38
CA SER A 17 -5.80 8.74 4.92
C SER A 17 -5.17 9.54 3.78
N THR A 18 -3.85 9.71 3.80
CA THR A 18 -3.09 10.28 2.68
C THR A 18 -2.82 9.20 1.62
N PRO A 19 -3.18 9.42 0.34
CA PRO A 19 -2.88 8.45 -0.72
C PRO A 19 -1.38 8.38 -1.00
N ILE A 20 -0.83 7.17 -1.08
CA ILE A 20 0.55 6.91 -1.50
C ILE A 20 0.50 6.29 -2.90
N THR A 21 0.97 7.02 -3.91
CA THR A 21 0.97 6.58 -5.31
C THR A 21 2.37 6.22 -5.74
N VAL A 22 2.75 4.96 -5.56
CA VAL A 22 4.08 4.44 -5.94
C VAL A 22 3.95 3.47 -7.11
N ARG A 23 4.85 3.60 -8.08
CA ARG A 23 4.99 2.61 -9.17
C ARG A 23 5.82 1.44 -8.64
N ILE A 24 5.17 0.28 -8.53
CA ILE A 24 5.82 -0.98 -8.13
C ILE A 24 6.16 -1.76 -9.40
N VAL A 25 7.38 -2.28 -9.48
CA VAL A 25 7.81 -3.12 -10.61
C VAL A 25 7.08 -4.48 -10.58
N PRO A 26 6.86 -5.15 -11.73
CA PRO A 26 6.05 -6.36 -11.80
C PRO A 26 6.52 -7.49 -10.87
N GLU A 27 7.84 -7.65 -10.71
CA GLU A 27 8.43 -8.67 -9.85
C GLU A 27 8.08 -8.45 -8.36
N GLN A 28 8.19 -7.21 -7.89
CA GLN A 28 7.83 -6.84 -6.52
C GLN A 28 6.33 -6.98 -6.29
N LEU A 29 5.50 -6.65 -7.28
CA LEU A 29 4.05 -6.84 -7.19
C LEU A 29 3.69 -8.33 -7.07
N ALA A 30 4.34 -9.20 -7.85
CA ALA A 30 4.16 -10.65 -7.77
C ALA A 30 4.63 -11.23 -6.43
N ALA A 31 5.71 -10.69 -5.84
CA ALA A 31 6.12 -11.06 -4.49
C ALA A 31 5.09 -10.66 -3.43
N LEU A 32 4.55 -9.44 -3.52
CA LEU A 32 3.48 -8.95 -2.64
C LEU A 32 2.20 -9.77 -2.77
N ASP A 33 1.79 -10.11 -3.99
CA ASP A 33 0.61 -10.94 -4.25
C ASP A 33 0.78 -12.33 -3.60
N ARG A 34 1.92 -13.00 -3.79
CA ARG A 34 2.23 -14.29 -3.16
C ARG A 34 2.22 -14.22 -1.63
N TRP A 35 2.84 -13.20 -1.05
CA TRP A 35 2.84 -13.01 0.40
C TRP A 35 1.41 -12.84 0.95
N ARG A 36 0.56 -12.15 0.21
CA ARG A 36 -0.83 -11.89 0.59
C ARG A 36 -1.69 -13.15 0.56
N GLU A 37 -1.49 -14.01 -0.44
CA GLU A 37 -2.22 -15.29 -0.57
C GLU A 37 -1.93 -16.25 0.58
N ALA A 38 -0.76 -16.14 1.21
CA ALA A 38 -0.39 -16.97 2.36
C ALA A 38 -1.12 -16.57 3.67
N GLN A 39 -1.86 -15.46 3.70
CA GLN A 39 -2.50 -14.92 4.91
C GLN A 39 -4.00 -15.22 4.94
N ALA A 40 -4.54 -15.50 6.14
CA ALA A 40 -5.97 -15.73 6.36
C ALA A 40 -6.53 -14.74 7.41
N PRO A 41 -7.53 -13.90 7.08
CA PRO A 41 -8.13 -13.71 5.74
C PRO A 41 -7.15 -13.04 4.77
N VAL A 42 -7.31 -13.33 3.47
CA VAL A 42 -6.46 -12.76 2.41
C VAL A 42 -6.64 -11.23 2.42
N PRO A 43 -5.59 -10.45 2.73
CA PRO A 43 -5.67 -9.00 2.74
C PRO A 43 -6.02 -8.44 1.35
N THR A 44 -6.38 -7.17 1.29
CA THR A 44 -6.31 -6.43 0.02
C THR A 44 -4.86 -5.97 -0.23
N ARG A 45 -4.50 -5.61 -1.47
CA ARG A 45 -3.17 -5.04 -1.79
C ARG A 45 -2.74 -3.92 -0.84
N PRO A 46 -3.54 -2.86 -0.60
CA PRO A 46 -3.13 -1.80 0.33
C PRO A 46 -3.03 -2.28 1.78
N GLU A 47 -3.87 -3.22 2.21
CA GLU A 47 -3.75 -3.82 3.55
C GLU A 47 -2.47 -4.64 3.71
N ALA A 48 -2.07 -5.39 2.67
CA ALA A 48 -0.83 -6.15 2.69
C ALA A 48 0.40 -5.22 2.81
N VAL A 49 0.40 -4.11 2.07
CA VAL A 49 1.45 -3.09 2.18
C VAL A 49 1.50 -2.50 3.59
N ARG A 50 0.34 -2.18 4.20
CA ARG A 50 0.29 -1.65 5.58
C ARG A 50 0.92 -2.61 6.58
N ARG A 51 0.56 -3.89 6.53
CA ARG A 51 1.12 -4.92 7.43
C ARG A 51 2.62 -5.09 7.25
N LEU A 52 3.11 -5.11 6.00
CA LEU A 52 4.54 -5.22 5.71
C LEU A 52 5.32 -4.01 6.23
N ILE A 53 4.75 -2.81 6.13
CA ILE A 53 5.34 -1.60 6.74
C ILE A 53 5.40 -1.73 8.26
N GLU A 54 4.32 -2.18 8.90
CA GLU A 54 4.30 -2.38 10.36
C GLU A 54 5.39 -3.37 10.80
N ILE A 55 5.51 -4.51 10.12
CA ILE A 55 6.54 -5.52 10.41
C ILE A 55 7.94 -4.92 10.23
N ALA A 56 8.21 -4.24 9.12
CA ALA A 56 9.53 -3.66 8.83
C ALA A 56 9.92 -2.56 9.83
N LEU A 57 8.97 -1.71 10.23
CA LEU A 57 9.20 -0.65 11.20
C LEU A 57 9.37 -1.19 12.62
N GLN A 58 8.67 -2.27 12.99
CA GLN A 58 8.88 -2.96 14.25
C GLN A 58 10.27 -3.61 14.33
N GLU A 59 10.74 -4.20 13.23
CA GLU A 59 12.07 -4.81 13.19
C GLU A 59 13.20 -3.76 13.21
N SER A 60 13.03 -2.66 12.47
CA SER A 60 14.05 -1.60 12.35
C SER A 60 14.14 -0.68 13.56
N ALA A 61 13.17 -0.73 14.47
CA ALA A 61 13.14 0.08 15.69
C ALA A 61 13.93 -0.55 16.86
N VAL A 62 14.67 -1.63 16.59
CA VAL A 62 15.59 -2.32 17.50
C VAL A 62 17.03 -2.00 17.12
#